data_AF-A0A674JS60-F1
#
_entry.id   AF-A0A674JS60-F1
#
_cell.length_a   1.000
_cell.length_b   1.000
_cell.length_c   1.000
_cell.angle_alpha   90.00
_cell.angle_beta   90.00
_cell.angle_gamma   90.00
#
_symmetry.space_group_name_H-M   'P 1'
#
loop_
_entity.id
_entity.type
_entity.pdbx_description
1 polymer ?
#
loop_
_entity_poly.entity_id
_entity_poly.type
_entity_poly.pdbx_seq_one_letter_code
_entity_poly.pdbx_strand_id
1 'polypeptide(L)' 'MSGQGVWLRARERLRRFPELLAGCRDQAAAYGKCVAATTTGHAELRKDVCTKEFEALKECFTQAAKKTMK' A
#
# COMPACT_ATOMS: atom_id res chain seq x y z
N MET A 1 -4.01 -6.88 29.36
CA MET A 1 -3.19 -7.17 28.17
C MET A 1 -2.19 -6.04 28.01
N SER A 2 -0.88 -6.30 28.14
CA SER A 2 0.14 -5.25 28.02
C SER A 2 0.22 -4.73 26.59
N GLY A 3 0.07 -3.42 26.39
CA GLY A 3 0.10 -2.79 25.07
C GLY A 3 1.42 -3.02 24.32
N GLN A 4 2.54 -3.21 25.04
CA GLN A 4 3.87 -3.43 24.47
C GLN A 4 3.92 -4.61 23.48
N GLY A 5 3.25 -5.73 23.78
CA GLY A 5 3.24 -6.89 22.88
C GLY A 5 2.48 -6.65 21.58
N VAL A 6 1.49 -5.75 21.59
CA VAL A 6 0.70 -5.39 20.40
C VAL A 6 1.53 -4.48 19.47
N TRP A 7 2.24 -3.51 20.04
CA TRP A 7 3.11 -2.60 19.28
C TRP A 7 4.25 -3.32 18.56
N LEU A 8 4.90 -4.28 19.21
CA LEU A 8 5.97 -5.07 18.60
C LEU A 8 5.49 -5.87 17.38
N ARG A 9 4.32 -6.52 17.48
CA ARG A 9 3.72 -7.27 16.36
C ARG A 9 3.27 -6.37 15.21
N ALA A 10 2.74 -5.18 15.51
CA ALA A 10 2.35 -4.22 14.49
C ALA A 10 3.58 -3.71 13.71
N ARG A 11 4.66 -3.38 14.43
CA ARG A 11 5.93 -2.93 13.84
C ARG A 11 6.55 -4.00 12.95
N GLU A 12 6.53 -5.26 13.37
CA GLU A 12 7.07 -6.35 12.56
C GLU A 12 6.28 -6.55 11.25
N ARG A 13 4.95 -6.42 11.29
CA ARG A 13 4.14 -6.44 10.06
C ARG A 13 4.47 -5.29 9.12
N LEU A 14 4.65 -4.08 9.65
CA LEU A 14 5.00 -2.90 8.84
C LEU A 14 6.39 -3.02 8.18
N ARG A 15 7.35 -3.69 8.82
CA ARG A 15 8.69 -3.92 8.23
C ARG A 15 8.66 -4.73 6.94
N ARG A 16 7.65 -5.59 6.75
CA ARG A 16 7.48 -6.41 5.53
C ARG A 16 6.85 -5.64 4.38
N PHE A 17 6.30 -4.47 4.65
CA PHE A 17 5.57 -3.68 3.66
C PHE A 17 6.43 -3.26 2.45
N PRO A 18 7.69 -2.81 2.60
CA PRO A 18 8.53 -2.45 1.46
C PRO A 18 8.80 -3.62 0.51
N GLU A 19 9.01 -4.82 1.03
CA GLU A 19 9.21 -6.04 0.21
C GLU A 19 7.93 -6.40 -0.56
N LEU A 20 6.77 -6.35 0.10
CA LEU A 20 5.48 -6.57 -0.54
C LEU A 20 5.19 -5.52 -1.62
N LEU A 21 5.52 -4.25 -1.35
CA LEU A 21 5.39 -3.15 -2.31
C LEU A 21 6.26 -3.38 -3.55
N ALA A 22 7.51 -3.83 -3.35
CA ALA A 22 8.43 -4.14 -4.44
C ALA A 22 7.90 -5.28 -5.33
N GLY A 23 7.22 -6.27 -4.75
CA GLY A 23 6.54 -7.34 -5.49
C GLY A 23 5.34 -6.87 -6.34
N CYS A 24 4.76 -5.71 -6.00
CA CYS A 24 3.62 -5.09 -6.68
C CYS A 24 4.03 -3.80 -7.42
N ARG A 25 5.29 -3.72 -7.88
CA ARG A 25 5.89 -2.48 -8.40
C ARG A 25 5.11 -1.84 -9.55
N ASP A 26 4.53 -2.63 -10.44
CA ASP A 26 3.89 -2.11 -11.65
C ASP A 26 2.55 -1.43 -11.30
N GLN A 27 1.75 -2.09 -10.43
CA GLN A 27 0.52 -1.52 -9.87
C GLN A 27 0.83 -0.31 -8.99
N ALA A 28 1.92 -0.36 -8.21
CA ALA A 28 2.34 0.72 -7.34
C ALA A 28 2.74 1.97 -8.15
N ALA A 29 3.49 1.77 -9.25
CA ALA A 29 3.86 2.84 -10.15
C ALA A 29 2.64 3.44 -10.85
N ALA A 30 1.67 2.63 -11.27
CA ALA A 30 0.43 3.12 -11.87
C ALA A 30 -0.36 4.01 -10.89
N TYR A 31 -0.55 3.54 -9.65
CA TYR A 31 -1.23 4.31 -8.61
C TYR A 31 -0.49 5.60 -8.26
N GLY A 32 0.83 5.53 -8.08
CA GLY A 32 1.66 6.70 -7.78
C GLY A 32 1.61 7.77 -8.88
N LYS A 33 1.59 7.36 -10.17
CA LYS A 33 1.41 8.27 -11.30
C LYS A 33 0.06 8.99 -11.27
N CYS A 34 -1.02 8.27 -10.98
CA CYS A 34 -2.34 8.89 -10.85
C CYS A 34 -2.35 9.93 -9.72
N VAL A 35 -1.87 9.56 -8.53
CA VAL A 35 -1.81 10.48 -7.38
C VAL A 35 -0.97 11.72 -7.71
N ALA A 36 0.23 11.55 -8.25
CA ALA A 36 1.12 12.67 -8.60
C ALA A 36 0.49 13.61 -9.65
N ALA A 37 -0.18 13.05 -10.66
CA ALA A 37 -0.90 13.85 -11.65
C ALA A 37 -2.05 14.66 -11.03
N THR A 38 -2.77 14.07 -10.06
CA THR A 38 -3.90 14.73 -9.41
C THR A 38 -3.51 15.80 -8.38
N THR A 39 -2.30 15.72 -7.82
CA THR A 39 -1.80 16.69 -6.82
C THR A 39 -0.87 17.75 -7.42
N THR A 40 -0.72 17.76 -8.76
CA THR A 40 0.06 18.79 -9.44
C THR A 40 -0.57 20.17 -9.21
N GLY A 41 0.23 21.17 -8.85
CA GLY A 41 -0.22 22.57 -8.74
C GLY A 41 -1.06 22.89 -7.51
N HIS A 42 -0.75 22.31 -6.35
CA HIS A 42 -1.44 22.52 -5.06
C HIS A 42 -2.89 21.97 -5.00
N ALA A 43 -3.31 21.19 -5.98
CA ALA A 43 -4.59 20.51 -5.93
C ALA A 43 -4.59 19.45 -4.82
N GLU A 44 -5.61 19.45 -3.97
CA GLU A 44 -5.80 18.41 -2.98
C GLU A 44 -6.31 17.11 -3.64
N LEU A 45 -5.72 15.98 -3.24
CA LEU A 45 -6.21 14.67 -3.64
C LEU A 45 -7.60 14.45 -3.05
N ARG A 46 -8.60 14.31 -3.93
CA ARG A 46 -9.96 13.92 -3.50
C ARG A 46 -10.06 12.40 -3.39
N LYS A 47 -10.96 11.96 -2.51
CA LYS A 47 -11.26 10.54 -2.35
C LYS A 47 -11.72 9.95 -3.69
N ASP A 48 -11.31 8.72 -3.92
CA ASP A 48 -11.75 7.86 -5.02
C ASP A 48 -11.30 8.29 -6.44
N VAL A 49 -10.45 9.31 -6.59
CA VAL A 49 -9.96 9.77 -7.91
C VAL A 49 -9.07 8.71 -8.59
N CYS A 50 -8.27 7.99 -7.81
CA CYS A 50 -7.37 6.93 -8.30
C CYS A 50 -7.84 5.53 -7.84
N THR A 51 -9.16 5.33 -7.69
CA THR A 51 -9.71 4.07 -7.14
C THR A 51 -9.33 2.86 -7.96
N LYS A 52 -9.36 2.97 -9.29
CA LYS A 52 -9.05 1.84 -10.19
C LYS A 52 -7.63 1.32 -9.98
N GLU A 53 -6.66 2.24 -9.94
CA GLU A 53 -5.25 1.90 -9.71
C GLU A 53 -5.03 1.42 -8.28
N PHE A 54 -5.72 2.02 -7.31
CA PHE A 54 -5.68 1.61 -5.92
C PHE A 54 -6.21 0.18 -5.72
N GLU A 55 -7.32 -0.18 -6.35
CA GLU A 55 -7.92 -1.52 -6.27
C GLU A 55 -6.97 -2.57 -6.83
N ALA A 56 -6.36 -2.32 -7.99
CA ALA A 56 -5.36 -3.19 -8.58
C ALA A 56 -4.14 -3.38 -7.65
N LEU A 57 -3.66 -2.29 -7.04
CA LEU A 57 -2.56 -2.34 -6.06
C LEU A 57 -2.95 -3.14 -4.81
N LYS A 58 -4.12 -2.87 -4.24
CA LYS A 58 -4.66 -3.55 -3.06
C LYS A 58 -4.83 -5.04 -3.29
N GLU A 59 -5.32 -5.43 -4.47
CA GLU A 59 -5.45 -6.83 -4.85
C GLU A 59 -4.07 -7.51 -4.85
N CYS A 60 -3.08 -6.91 -5.52
CA CYS A 60 -1.72 -7.43 -5.53
C CYS A 60 -1.15 -7.60 -4.11
N PHE A 61 -1.30 -6.58 -3.25
CA PHE A 61 -0.87 -6.63 -1.86
C PHE A 61 -1.54 -7.75 -1.07
N THR A 62 -2.84 -7.93 -1.24
CA THR A 62 -3.61 -8.97 -0.54
C THR A 62 -3.14 -10.36 -0.95
N GLN A 63 -2.87 -10.56 -2.24
CA GLN A 63 -2.33 -11.82 -2.75
C GLN A 63 -0.88 -12.05 -2.28
N ALA A 64 -0.03 -11.03 -2.33
CA ALA A 64 1.35 -11.09 -1.90
C ALA A 64 1.46 -11.38 -0.38
N ALA A 65 0.67 -10.70 0.44
CA ALA A 65 0.61 -10.94 1.88
C ALA A 65 0.25 -12.39 2.20
N LYS A 66 -0.78 -12.95 1.54
CA LYS A 66 -1.16 -14.37 1.70
C LYS A 66 -0.03 -15.33 1.36
N LYS A 67 0.73 -15.08 0.29
CA LYS A 67 1.88 -15.92 -0.09
C LYS A 67 2.97 -15.96 0.98
N THR A 68 3.16 -14.85 1.70
CA THR A 68 4.19 -14.71 2.72
C THR A 68 3.79 -15.21 4.11
N MET A 69 2.58 -15.75 4.28
CA MET A 69 2.10 -16.39 5.52
C MET A 69 2.29 -17.93 5.53
N LYS A 70 3.06 -18.47 4.57
CA LYS A 70 3.45 -19.87 4.52
C LYS A 70 4.64 -20.16 5.43
#